data_AF-A0ABD0AFB8-F1
#
_entry.id   AF-A0ABD0AFB8-F1
#
_cell.length_a   1.000
_cell.length_b   1.000
_cell.length_c   1.000
_cell.angle_alpha   90.00
_cell.angle_beta   90.00
_cell.angle_gamma   90.00
#
_symmetry.space_group_name_H-M   'P 1'
#
loop_
_entity.id
_entity.type
_entity.pdbx_description
1 polymer ?
#
loop_
_entity_poly.entity_id
_entity_poly.type
_entity_poly.pdbx_seq_one_letter_code
_entity_poly.pdbx_strand_id
1 'polypeptide(L)'
;MIIGLNSDREAIYQRINQRVDLMMEAGLLEEARFVYEHRAGEHQVLQAIGYKEFFPYFAGEASLEACVTALKTASRRYAKRQLTYFRNKLPVEWYDPLTDPNCADRIAVRIEEWMNEEK
;
A
#
# COMPACT_ATOMS: atom_id res chain seq x y z
N MET A 1 -4.26 -12.92 18.96
CA MET A 1 -5.16 -12.81 17.78
C MET A 1 -4.52 -11.91 16.71
N ILE A 2 -4.70 -12.19 15.41
CA ILE A 2 -4.26 -11.31 14.31
C ILE A 2 -5.45 -10.99 13.41
N ILE A 3 -5.76 -9.70 13.26
CA ILE A 3 -6.86 -9.21 12.43
C ILE A 3 -6.30 -8.68 11.11
N GLY A 4 -6.89 -9.11 9.99
CA GLY A 4 -6.53 -8.67 8.65
C GLY A 4 -7.70 -7.98 7.96
N LEU A 5 -7.45 -6.85 7.32
CA LEU A 5 -8.43 -6.16 6.49
C LEU A 5 -8.21 -6.55 5.02
N ASN A 6 -9.22 -7.16 4.41
CA ASN A 6 -9.19 -7.49 2.99
C ASN A 6 -10.58 -7.50 2.38
N SER A 7 -10.69 -6.90 1.20
CA SER A 7 -11.91 -6.82 0.40
C SER A 7 -11.71 -7.45 -0.98
N ASP A 8 -12.66 -7.25 -1.88
CA ASP A 8 -12.52 -7.62 -3.27
C ASP A 8 -11.28 -6.98 -3.93
N ARG A 9 -10.62 -7.77 -4.78
CA ARG A 9 -9.35 -7.39 -5.41
C ARG A 9 -9.51 -6.18 -6.33
N GLU A 10 -10.60 -6.10 -7.07
CA GLU A 10 -10.85 -4.99 -7.99
C GLU A 10 -11.05 -3.69 -7.24
N ALA A 11 -11.86 -3.71 -6.18
CA ALA A 11 -12.08 -2.56 -5.30
C ALA A 11 -10.77 -2.07 -4.66
N ILE A 12 -9.93 -2.99 -4.17
CA ILE A 12 -8.60 -2.65 -3.62
C ILE A 12 -7.73 -1.98 -4.68
N TYR A 13 -7.70 -2.51 -5.91
CA TYR A 13 -6.88 -1.96 -6.97
C TYR A 13 -7.33 -0.57 -7.42
N GLN A 14 -8.65 -0.34 -7.49
CA GLN A 14 -9.20 0.98 -7.78
C GLN A 14 -8.78 2.00 -6.72
N ARG A 15 -8.89 1.67 -5.43
CA ARG A 15 -8.47 2.57 -4.34
C ARG A 15 -6.96 2.81 -4.34
N ILE A 16 -6.14 1.81 -4.66
CA ILE A 16 -4.68 1.99 -4.80
C ILE A 16 -4.37 2.97 -5.93
N ASN A 17 -5.03 2.83 -7.09
CA ASN A 17 -4.81 3.74 -8.21
C ASN A 17 -5.22 5.16 -7.85
N GLN A 18 -6.41 5.34 -7.28
CA GLN A 18 -6.91 6.64 -6.83
C GLN A 18 -5.98 7.27 -5.79
N ARG A 19 -5.45 6.48 -4.85
CA ARG A 19 -4.50 6.98 -3.86
C ARG A 19 -3.22 7.50 -4.52
N VAL A 20 -2.69 6.79 -5.52
CA VAL A 20 -1.51 7.27 -6.25
C VAL A 20 -1.81 8.60 -6.96
N ASP A 21 -2.99 8.73 -7.56
CA ASP A 21 -3.40 9.99 -8.21
C ASP A 21 -3.46 11.15 -7.19
N LEU A 22 -4.08 10.93 -6.04
CA LEU A 22 -4.11 11.91 -4.94
C LEU A 22 -2.71 12.25 -4.41
N MET A 23 -1.80 11.27 -4.34
CA MET A 23 -0.41 11.52 -3.93
C MET A 23 0.33 12.39 -4.95
N MET A 24 0.07 12.21 -6.25
CA MET A 24 0.63 13.08 -7.28
C MET A 24 0.14 14.52 -7.13
N GLU A 25 -1.15 14.71 -6.88
CA GLU A 25 -1.74 16.03 -6.60
C GLU A 25 -1.17 16.67 -5.33
N ALA A 26 -0.85 15.84 -4.31
CA ALA A 26 -0.26 16.28 -3.06
C ALA A 26 1.26 16.58 -3.13
N GLY A 27 1.89 16.43 -4.30
CA GLY A 27 3.30 16.79 -4.49
C GLY A 27 4.30 15.63 -4.39
N LEU A 28 3.86 14.36 -4.56
CA LEU A 28 4.75 13.20 -4.58
C LEU A 28 5.94 13.33 -5.54
N LEU A 29 5.73 13.98 -6.69
CA LEU A 29 6.80 14.18 -7.67
C LEU A 29 7.94 15.05 -7.13
N GLU A 30 7.62 16.07 -6.32
CA GLU A 30 8.62 16.95 -5.72
C GLU A 30 9.39 16.23 -4.60
N GLU A 31 8.69 15.43 -3.79
CA GLU A 31 9.35 14.54 -2.81
C GLU A 31 10.30 13.56 -3.52
N ALA A 32 9.86 12.95 -4.63
CA ALA A 32 10.68 12.03 -5.40
C ALA A 32 11.91 12.71 -6.03
N ARG A 33 11.79 13.97 -6.45
CA ARG A 33 12.91 14.77 -6.94
C ARG A 33 13.94 14.99 -5.84
N PHE A 34 13.50 15.38 -4.64
CA PHE A 34 14.39 15.56 -3.50
C PHE A 34 15.18 14.27 -3.19
N VAL A 35 14.49 13.13 -3.15
CA VAL A 35 15.13 11.82 -2.93
C VAL A 35 16.10 11.48 -4.07
N TYR A 36 15.75 11.77 -5.32
CA TYR A 36 16.63 11.55 -6.47
C TYR A 36 17.91 12.38 -6.36
N GLU A 37 17.83 13.65 -5.98
CA GLU A 37 18.99 14.54 -5.83
C GLU A 37 19.94 14.06 -4.71
N HIS A 38 19.40 13.50 -3.62
CA HIS A 38 20.16 13.04 -2.47
C HIS A 38 20.47 11.53 -2.49
N ARG A 39 20.20 10.84 -3.61
CA ARG A 39 20.27 9.37 -3.72
C ARG A 39 21.62 8.74 -3.40
N ALA A 40 22.71 9.50 -3.47
CA ALA A 40 24.05 9.00 -3.21
C ALA A 40 24.30 8.62 -1.73
N GLY A 41 23.50 9.14 -0.79
CA GLY A 41 23.65 8.89 0.65
C GLY A 41 22.63 7.93 1.27
N GLU A 42 21.52 7.61 0.59
CA GLU A 42 20.34 7.00 1.22
C GLU A 42 19.88 5.68 0.57
N HIS A 43 20.75 4.67 0.53
CA HIS A 43 20.48 3.39 -0.16
C HIS A 43 19.18 2.67 0.23
N GLN A 44 18.68 2.86 1.46
CA GLN A 44 17.48 2.17 1.95
C GLN A 44 16.18 2.85 1.49
N VAL A 45 16.16 4.18 1.42
CA VAL A 45 15.00 4.95 0.92
C VAL A 45 14.80 4.69 -0.58
N LEU A 46 15.89 4.46 -1.32
CA LEU A 46 15.83 4.08 -2.75
C LEU A 46 15.11 2.76 -3.01
N GLN A 47 14.92 1.90 -2.01
CA GLN A 47 14.22 0.63 -2.18
C GLN A 47 12.70 0.75 -2.00
N ALA A 48 12.24 1.82 -1.36
CA ALA A 48 10.82 2.07 -1.13
C ALA A 48 10.05 2.22 -2.46
N ILE A 49 8.83 1.70 -2.50
CA ILE A 49 7.89 1.94 -3.60
C ILE A 49 7.33 3.35 -3.42
N GLY A 50 7.45 4.19 -4.44
CA GLY A 50 7.04 5.59 -4.38
C GLY A 50 8.00 6.46 -5.17
N TYR A 51 9.28 6.42 -4.81
CA TYR A 51 10.27 7.38 -5.28
C TYR A 51 11.10 6.87 -6.47
N LYS A 52 11.58 5.62 -6.38
CA LYS A 52 12.45 5.03 -7.41
C LYS A 52 11.78 4.91 -8.77
N GLU A 53 10.45 4.78 -8.79
CA GLU A 53 9.67 4.69 -10.02
C GLU A 53 9.75 5.98 -10.86
N PHE A 54 10.11 7.12 -10.26
CA PHE A 54 10.31 8.40 -10.96
C PHE A 54 11.75 8.67 -11.39
N PHE A 55 12.73 7.85 -11.01
CA PHE A 55 14.14 8.10 -11.38
C PHE A 55 14.38 8.11 -12.89
N PRO A 56 13.76 7.23 -13.69
CA PRO A 56 13.87 7.30 -15.15
C PRO A 56 13.29 8.60 -15.73
N TYR A 57 12.26 9.17 -15.10
CA TYR A 57 11.72 10.48 -15.52
C TYR A 57 12.73 11.60 -15.26
N PHE A 58 13.36 11.64 -14.08
CA PHE A 58 14.39 12.63 -13.77
C PHE A 58 15.67 12.48 -14.59
N ALA A 59 15.98 11.26 -15.05
CA ALA A 59 17.08 10.98 -15.96
C ALA A 59 16.76 11.29 -17.44
N GLY A 60 15.50 11.61 -17.78
CA GLY A 60 15.07 11.84 -19.16
C GLY A 60 14.88 10.55 -19.99
N GLU A 61 14.81 9.40 -19.33
CA GLU A 61 14.72 8.07 -19.95
C GLU A 61 13.27 7.59 -20.14
N ALA A 62 12.30 8.16 -19.40
CA ALA A 62 10.89 7.81 -19.47
C ALA A 62 9.97 9.02 -19.29
N SER A 63 8.72 8.92 -19.77
CA SER A 63 7.70 9.93 -19.51
C SER A 63 7.16 9.83 -18.08
N LEU A 64 6.66 10.94 -17.54
CA LEU A 64 6.01 10.97 -16.23
C LEU A 64 4.85 9.98 -16.15
N GLU A 65 4.03 9.89 -17.19
CA GLU A 65 2.89 8.99 -17.29
C GLU A 65 3.29 7.51 -17.19
N ALA A 66 4.41 7.14 -17.82
CA ALA A 66 4.96 5.80 -17.74
C ALA A 66 5.43 5.48 -16.30
N CYS A 67 6.10 6.43 -15.64
CA CYS A 67 6.52 6.31 -14.24
C CYS A 67 5.33 6.19 -13.28
N VAL A 68 4.27 7.00 -13.44
CA VAL A 68 3.04 6.91 -12.64
C VAL A 68 2.38 5.54 -12.83
N THR A 69 2.32 5.04 -14.06
CA THR A 69 1.78 3.70 -14.36
C THR A 69 2.62 2.59 -13.71
N ALA A 70 3.94 2.75 -13.71
CA ALA A 70 4.86 1.84 -13.03
C ALA A 70 4.62 1.84 -11.51
N LEU A 71 4.46 3.02 -10.90
CA LEU A 71 4.16 3.17 -9.47
C LEU A 71 2.83 2.52 -9.09
N LYS A 72 1.75 2.75 -9.85
CA LYS A 72 0.46 2.09 -9.64
C LYS A 72 0.61 0.57 -9.70
N THR A 73 1.37 0.06 -10.67
CA THR A 73 1.63 -1.37 -10.85
C THR A 73 2.44 -1.96 -9.70
N ALA A 74 3.51 -1.28 -9.26
CA ALA A 74 4.34 -1.69 -8.13
C ALA A 74 3.52 -1.73 -6.83
N SER A 75 2.67 -0.73 -6.60
CA SER A 75 1.78 -0.64 -5.45
C SER A 75 0.79 -1.81 -5.39
N ARG A 76 0.15 -2.17 -6.53
CA ARG A 76 -0.74 -3.34 -6.62
C ARG A 76 0.00 -4.65 -6.36
N ARG A 77 1.20 -4.82 -6.94
CA ARG A 77 2.05 -6.01 -6.71
C ARG A 77 2.45 -6.15 -5.25
N TYR A 78 2.75 -5.03 -4.58
CA TYR A 78 3.08 -5.02 -3.16
C TYR A 78 1.89 -5.43 -2.30
N ALA A 79 0.71 -4.85 -2.52
CA ALA A 79 -0.52 -5.25 -1.83
C ALA A 79 -0.82 -6.75 -2.00
N LYS A 80 -0.67 -7.29 -3.22
CA LYS A 80 -0.80 -8.74 -3.47
C LYS A 80 0.21 -9.55 -2.65
N ARG A 81 1.49 -9.14 -2.61
CA ARG A 81 2.53 -9.85 -1.84
C ARG A 81 2.24 -9.84 -0.34
N GLN A 82 1.79 -8.70 0.21
CA GLN A 82 1.38 -8.61 1.61
C GLN A 82 0.25 -9.61 1.89
N LEU A 83 -0.81 -9.60 1.07
CA LEU A 83 -1.95 -10.51 1.24
C LEU A 83 -1.52 -11.98 1.16
N THR A 84 -0.69 -12.36 0.19
CA THR A 84 -0.14 -13.72 0.06
C THR A 84 0.68 -14.11 1.29
N TYR A 85 1.51 -13.21 1.81
CA TYR A 85 2.30 -13.49 3.01
C TYR A 85 1.39 -13.73 4.22
N PHE A 86 0.46 -12.82 4.50
CA PHE A 86 -0.46 -12.95 5.63
C PHE A 86 -1.30 -14.23 5.57
N ARG A 87 -1.86 -14.57 4.40
CA ARG A 87 -2.65 -15.80 4.23
C ARG A 87 -1.85 -17.08 4.45
N ASN A 88 -0.57 -17.08 4.12
CA ASN A 88 0.25 -18.31 4.14
C ASN A 88 1.10 -18.46 5.41
N LYS A 89 1.33 -17.38 6.16
CA LYS A 89 2.29 -17.37 7.27
C LYS A 89 1.67 -17.11 8.62
N LEU A 90 0.45 -16.59 8.68
CA LEU A 90 -0.16 -16.14 9.92
C LEU A 90 -1.63 -16.63 10.01
N PRO A 91 -2.12 -17.00 11.20
CA PRO A 91 -3.51 -17.31 11.43
C PRO A 91 -4.32 -16.00 11.54
N VAL A 92 -4.60 -15.40 10.38
CA VAL A 92 -5.28 -14.10 10.29
C VAL A 92 -6.79 -14.27 10.19
N GLU A 93 -7.52 -13.57 11.04
CA GLU A 93 -8.98 -13.40 10.96
C GLU A 93 -9.29 -12.24 10.02
N TRP A 94 -9.93 -12.54 8.88
CA TRP A 94 -10.14 -11.57 7.80
C TRP A 94 -11.49 -10.86 7.90
N TYR A 95 -11.47 -9.54 7.72
CA TYR A 95 -12.64 -8.68 7.71
C TYR A 95 -12.65 -7.82 6.45
N ASP A 96 -13.84 -7.57 5.89
CA ASP A 96 -14.03 -6.77 4.68
C ASP A 96 -14.55 -5.37 5.02
N PRO A 97 -13.69 -4.35 5.13
CA PRO A 97 -14.12 -2.99 5.47
C PRO A 97 -14.83 -2.25 4.34
N LEU A 98 -14.84 -2.76 3.10
CA LEU A 98 -15.44 -2.08 1.96
C LEU A 98 -16.88 -2.52 1.70
N THR A 99 -17.22 -3.76 2.05
CA THR A 99 -18.56 -4.31 1.81
C THR A 99 -19.37 -4.50 3.08
N ASP A 100 -18.72 -4.69 4.24
CA ASP A 100 -19.41 -4.82 5.53
C ASP A 100 -19.44 -3.47 6.27
N PRO A 101 -20.61 -2.79 6.33
CA PRO A 101 -20.73 -1.50 7.02
C PRO A 101 -20.51 -1.62 8.54
N ASN A 102 -20.70 -2.80 9.12
CA ASN A 102 -20.53 -3.07 10.55
C ASN A 102 -19.17 -3.74 10.83
N CYS A 103 -18.24 -3.72 9.86
CA CYS A 103 -16.92 -4.34 9.98
C CYS A 103 -16.18 -3.88 11.24
N ALA A 104 -16.18 -2.57 11.51
CA ALA A 104 -15.53 -1.99 12.68
C ALA A 104 -16.13 -2.51 14.00
N ASP A 105 -17.46 -2.56 14.10
CA ASP A 105 -18.15 -3.05 15.30
C ASP A 105 -17.87 -4.53 15.54
N ARG A 106 -17.86 -5.33 14.48
CA ARG A 106 -17.52 -6.77 14.57
C ARG A 106 -16.08 -7.01 14.99
N ILE A 107 -15.15 -6.18 14.52
CA ILE A 107 -13.76 -6.20 14.96
C ILE A 107 -13.68 -5.86 16.46
N ALA A 108 -14.41 -4.82 16.90
CA ALA A 108 -14.42 -4.42 18.30
C ALA A 108 -14.96 -5.53 19.21
N VAL A 109 -16.11 -6.13 18.88
CA VAL A 109 -16.68 -7.26 19.62
C VAL A 109 -15.71 -8.43 19.69
N ARG A 110 -15.06 -8.78 18.57
CA ARG A 110 -14.08 -9.88 18.53
C ARG A 110 -12.88 -9.60 19.44
N ILE A 111 -12.40 -8.35 19.47
CA ILE A 111 -11.31 -7.93 20.37
C ILE A 111 -11.74 -8.10 21.84
N GLU A 112 -12.95 -7.70 22.20
CA GLU A 112 -13.48 -7.87 23.56
C GLU A 112 -13.60 -9.34 23.95
N GLU A 113 -14.11 -10.21 23.07
CA GLU A 113 -14.17 -11.66 23.29
C GLU A 113 -12.78 -12.24 23.56
N TRP A 114 -11.80 -11.93 22.71
CA TRP A 114 -10.43 -12.39 22.86
C TRP A 114 -9.79 -11.92 24.18
N MET A 115 -10.05 -10.67 24.59
CA MET A 115 -9.55 -10.14 25.87
C MET A 115 -10.16 -10.83 27.09
N ASN A 116 -11.37 -11.39 26.97
CA ASN A 116 -12.03 -12.12 28.05
C ASN A 116 -11.64 -13.61 28.07
N GLU A 117 -11.26 -14.19 26.94
CA GLU A 117 -10.72 -15.56 26.83
C GLU A 117 -9.32 -15.70 27.45
N GLU A 118 -8.55 -14.61 27.55
CA GLU A 118 -7.22 -14.59 28.18
C GLU A 118 -7.24 -14.36 29.70
N LYS A 119 -8.42 -14.24 30.32
CA LYS A 119 -8.60 -14.18 31.78
C LYS A 119 -8.94 -15.56 32.36
#